data_AF-A0A534L688-F1
#
_entry.id   AF-A0A534L688-F1
#
_cell.length_a   1.000
_cell.length_b   1.000
_cell.length_c   1.000
_cell.angle_alpha   90.00
_cell.angle_beta   90.00
_cell.angle_gamma   90.00
#
_symmetry.space_group_name_H-M   'P 1'
#
loop_
_entity.id
_entity.type
_entity.pdbx_description
1 polymer ?
#
loop_
_entity_poly.entity_id
_entity_poly.type
_entity_poly.pdbx_seq_one_letter_code
_entity_poly.pdbx_strand_id
1 'polypeptide(L)'
;MSAHLRAVRWDFRFSKALTFHAQNLERRGASTETRIVLKLYLHGILFYLLSLVLTLGWAFVAALLVVFGFLVGFVIAIGLLVVLLGFANAAVCRRLWFPVKGGLWVYFQEGIIMGIVILIVAILLEGISFLLSPIVSQVALFLVAPPSYGAAGVWVAGFFRVPVSPRPTGPGPAGPWSPLRPASLAGSQAGLLQRHVVCPTCGTAYDFVSENITKCPKDGTPLRSATQAG
;
A
#
# COMPACT_ATOMS: atom_id res chain seq x y z
N MET A 1 -25.66 16.86 -13.42
CA MET A 1 -24.84 15.62 -13.56
C MET A 1 -23.55 15.76 -14.41
N SER A 2 -23.00 16.97 -14.67
CA SER A 2 -21.82 17.15 -15.56
C SER A 2 -20.48 17.44 -14.84
N ALA A 3 -20.50 17.82 -13.56
CA ALA A 3 -19.28 18.12 -12.80
C ALA A 3 -18.54 16.86 -12.30
N HIS A 4 -19.28 15.81 -11.91
CA HIS A 4 -18.70 14.58 -11.37
C HIS A 4 -17.85 13.78 -12.37
N LEU A 5 -18.20 13.82 -13.66
CA LEU A 5 -17.43 13.14 -14.72
C LEU A 5 -16.14 13.87 -15.08
N ARG A 6 -16.05 15.19 -14.83
CA ARG A 6 -14.82 15.95 -15.05
C ARG A 6 -13.77 15.66 -13.97
N ALA A 7 -14.17 15.56 -12.70
CA ALA A 7 -13.25 15.23 -11.61
C ALA A 7 -12.57 13.86 -11.80
N VAL A 8 -13.35 12.83 -12.19
CA VAL A 8 -12.84 11.47 -12.43
C VAL A 8 -11.85 11.43 -13.62
N ARG A 9 -12.06 12.29 -14.63
CA ARG A 9 -11.18 12.35 -15.82
C ARG A 9 -9.82 13.00 -15.55
N TRP A 10 -9.74 13.92 -14.59
CA TRP A 10 -8.48 14.54 -14.16
C TRP A 10 -7.60 13.59 -13.36
N ASP A 11 -8.21 12.79 -12.47
CA ASP A 11 -7.52 11.75 -11.68
C ASP A 11 -6.80 10.72 -12.57
N PHE A 12 -7.41 10.39 -13.72
CA PHE A 12 -6.83 9.39 -14.64
C PHE A 12 -5.62 9.93 -15.43
N ARG A 13 -5.60 11.22 -15.80
CA ARG A 13 -4.46 11.81 -16.53
C ARG A 13 -3.24 12.02 -15.66
N PHE A 14 -3.44 12.46 -14.42
CA PHE A 14 -2.32 12.68 -13.48
C PHE A 14 -1.66 11.35 -13.08
N SER A 15 -2.47 10.32 -12.85
CA SER A 15 -1.97 8.96 -12.58
C SER A 15 -1.14 8.41 -13.75
N LYS A 16 -1.59 8.61 -15.00
CA LYS A 16 -0.84 8.21 -16.20
C LYS A 16 0.48 8.97 -16.36
N ALA A 17 0.52 10.26 -16.05
CA ALA A 17 1.75 11.05 -16.13
C ALA A 17 2.81 10.60 -15.11
N LEU A 18 2.40 10.30 -13.87
CA LEU A 18 3.30 9.81 -12.82
C LEU A 18 3.81 8.40 -13.10
N THR A 19 2.94 7.51 -13.60
CA THR A 19 3.35 6.15 -13.99
C THR A 19 4.27 6.16 -15.21
N PHE A 20 4.04 7.05 -16.19
CA PHE A 20 4.91 7.21 -17.34
C PHE A 20 6.31 7.70 -16.95
N HIS A 21 6.41 8.68 -16.05
CA HIS A 21 7.72 9.13 -15.57
C HIS A 21 8.46 8.06 -14.77
N ALA A 22 7.74 7.28 -13.94
CA ALA A 22 8.32 6.16 -13.20
C ALA A 22 8.81 5.03 -14.13
N GLN A 23 8.13 4.77 -15.25
CA GLN A 23 8.57 3.83 -16.28
C GLN A 23 9.73 4.38 -17.13
N ASN A 24 9.76 5.69 -17.38
CA ASN A 24 10.86 6.30 -18.14
C ASN A 24 12.18 6.33 -17.33
N LEU A 25 12.09 6.39 -16.00
CA LEU A 25 13.23 6.19 -15.09
C LEU A 25 13.73 4.73 -15.08
N GLU A 26 12.84 3.75 -15.30
CA GLU A 26 13.20 2.33 -15.45
C GLU A 26 14.13 2.09 -16.64
N ARG A 27 13.89 2.82 -17.72
CA ARG A 27 14.68 2.74 -18.95
C ARG A 27 16.09 3.31 -18.78
N ARG A 28 16.36 4.06 -17.70
CA ARG A 28 17.65 4.71 -17.43
C ARG A 28 18.53 3.96 -16.41
N GLY A 29 18.16 2.76 -15.98
CA GLY A 29 19.00 1.94 -15.10
C GLY A 29 19.12 2.47 -13.66
N ALA A 30 18.16 3.27 -13.19
CA ALA A 30 18.11 3.68 -11.79
C ALA A 30 17.97 2.45 -10.87
N SER A 31 18.81 2.36 -9.82
CA SER A 31 18.77 1.22 -8.89
C SER A 31 17.39 1.10 -8.24
N THR A 32 16.96 -0.12 -7.96
CA THR A 32 15.66 -0.42 -7.31
C THR A 32 15.45 0.38 -6.03
N GLU A 33 16.51 0.71 -5.31
CA GLU A 33 16.52 1.52 -4.09
C GLU A 33 16.06 2.96 -4.34
N THR A 34 16.62 3.64 -5.34
CA THR A 34 16.23 5.03 -5.67
C THR A 34 14.76 5.14 -6.05
N ARG A 35 14.20 4.12 -6.72
CA ARG A 35 12.78 4.04 -7.06
C ARG A 35 11.91 3.91 -5.80
N ILE A 36 12.33 3.14 -4.81
CA ILE A 36 11.59 2.97 -3.55
C ILE A 36 11.59 4.28 -2.76
N VAL A 37 12.76 4.92 -2.63
CA VAL A 37 12.90 6.22 -1.94
C VAL A 37 12.04 7.29 -2.60
N LEU A 38 12.06 7.38 -3.94
CA LEU A 38 11.24 8.35 -4.66
C LEU A 38 9.74 8.10 -4.46
N LYS A 39 9.29 6.84 -4.46
CA LYS A 39 7.89 6.49 -4.18
C LYS A 39 7.48 6.85 -2.75
N LEU A 40 8.36 6.66 -1.77
CA LEU A 40 8.15 7.06 -0.38
C LEU A 40 7.97 8.57 -0.25
N TYR A 41 8.87 9.36 -0.88
CA TYR A 41 8.75 10.82 -0.92
C TYR A 41 7.45 11.27 -1.58
N LEU A 42 7.12 10.71 -2.75
CA LEU A 42 5.90 11.07 -3.47
C LEU A 42 4.64 10.72 -2.66
N HIS A 43 4.64 9.58 -1.99
CA HIS A 43 3.55 9.19 -1.09
C HIS A 43 3.41 10.18 0.07
N GLY A 44 4.53 10.50 0.72
CA GLY A 44 4.57 11.46 1.82
C GLY A 44 4.08 12.84 1.44
N ILE A 45 4.55 13.38 0.30
CA ILE A 45 4.13 14.68 -0.22
C ILE A 45 2.63 14.66 -0.57
N LEU A 46 2.16 13.62 -1.27
CA LEU A 46 0.76 13.54 -1.65
C LEU A 46 -0.15 13.42 -0.43
N PHE A 47 0.26 12.62 0.56
CA PHE A 47 -0.43 12.47 1.83
C PHE A 47 -0.42 13.77 2.64
N TYR A 48 0.70 14.50 2.66
CA TYR A 48 0.81 15.79 3.32
C TYR A 48 -0.12 16.84 2.70
N LEU A 49 -0.10 16.98 1.37
CA LEU A 49 -0.99 17.92 0.66
C LEU A 49 -2.47 17.57 0.87
N LEU A 50 -2.80 16.28 0.82
CA LEU A 50 -4.16 15.80 1.07
C LEU A 50 -4.59 16.08 2.52
N SER A 51 -3.69 15.86 3.47
CA SER A 51 -3.91 16.15 4.89
C SER A 51 -4.05 17.64 5.16
N LEU A 52 -3.30 18.49 4.46
CA LEU A 52 -3.41 19.95 4.57
C LEU A 52 -4.78 20.44 4.09
N VAL A 53 -5.21 19.99 2.91
CA VAL A 53 -6.54 20.32 2.37
C VAL A 53 -7.65 19.79 3.28
N LEU A 54 -7.49 18.54 3.77
CA LEU A 54 -8.41 17.94 4.71
C LEU A 54 -8.50 18.78 5.99
N THR A 55 -7.38 19.16 6.60
CA THR A 55 -7.35 19.92 7.86
C THR A 55 -8.00 21.30 7.71
N LEU A 56 -7.72 22.01 6.61
CA LEU A 56 -8.32 23.32 6.34
C LEU A 56 -9.85 23.23 6.16
N GLY A 57 -10.32 22.28 5.35
CA GLY A 57 -11.76 22.05 5.20
C GLY A 57 -12.41 21.54 6.49
N TRP A 58 -11.68 20.72 7.23
CA TRP A 58 -12.15 20.09 8.46
C TRP A 58 -12.34 21.08 9.60
N ALA A 59 -11.46 22.09 9.73
CA ALA A 59 -11.59 23.13 10.76
C ALA A 59 -12.95 23.83 10.70
N PHE A 60 -13.44 24.12 9.49
CA PHE A 60 -14.76 24.73 9.30
C PHE A 60 -15.91 23.77 9.66
N VAL A 61 -15.83 22.51 9.21
CA VAL A 61 -16.83 21.49 9.53
C VAL A 61 -16.90 21.26 11.04
N ALA A 62 -15.76 21.09 11.70
CA ALA A 62 -15.67 20.90 13.14
C ALA A 62 -16.25 22.11 13.90
N ALA A 63 -15.93 23.34 13.50
CA ALA A 63 -16.49 24.54 14.11
C ALA A 63 -18.03 24.57 14.02
N LEU A 64 -18.60 24.27 12.86
CA LEU A 64 -20.06 24.18 12.69
C LEU A 64 -20.66 23.09 13.58
N LEU A 65 -20.08 21.88 13.59
CA LEU A 65 -20.58 20.77 14.40
C LEU A 65 -20.56 21.12 15.90
N VAL A 66 -19.51 21.80 16.37
CA VAL A 66 -19.41 22.24 17.77
C VAL A 66 -20.44 23.32 18.10
N VAL A 67 -20.68 24.29 17.21
CA VAL A 67 -21.69 25.33 17.44
C VAL A 67 -23.10 24.75 17.52
N PHE A 68 -23.44 23.77 16.68
CA PHE A 68 -24.79 23.18 16.65
C PHE A 68 -24.99 22.02 17.64
N GLY A 69 -23.93 21.30 18.01
CA GLY A 69 -24.02 20.04 18.75
C GLY A 69 -23.09 19.93 19.96
N PHE A 70 -22.40 21.01 20.34
CA PHE A 70 -21.44 21.08 21.45
C PHE A 70 -20.51 19.85 21.49
N LEU A 71 -20.56 19.08 22.57
CA LEU A 71 -19.70 17.92 22.81
C LEU A 71 -20.04 16.73 21.89
N VAL A 72 -21.33 16.53 21.57
CA VAL A 72 -21.76 15.48 20.63
C VAL A 72 -21.25 15.79 19.23
N GLY A 73 -21.37 17.05 18.80
CA GLY A 73 -20.82 17.53 17.54
C GLY A 73 -19.32 17.33 17.45
N PHE A 74 -18.59 17.61 18.53
CA PHE A 74 -17.14 17.38 18.59
C PHE A 74 -16.76 15.90 18.44
N VAL A 75 -17.45 14.99 19.12
CA VAL A 75 -17.20 13.53 19.01
C VAL A 75 -17.46 13.03 17.59
N ILE A 76 -18.57 13.46 16.99
CA ILE A 76 -18.89 13.14 15.59
C ILE A 76 -17.81 13.68 14.67
N ALA A 77 -17.32 14.90 14.93
CA ALA A 77 -16.26 15.49 14.16
C ALA A 77 -14.97 14.66 14.21
N ILE A 78 -14.53 14.24 15.40
CA ILE A 78 -13.35 13.36 15.53
C ILE A 78 -13.57 12.05 14.77
N GLY A 79 -14.73 11.41 14.93
CA GLY A 79 -15.03 10.15 14.25
C GLY A 79 -14.94 10.27 12.72
N LEU A 80 -15.50 11.35 12.16
CA LEU A 80 -15.42 11.63 10.73
C LEU A 80 -14.00 11.93 10.25
N LEU A 81 -13.22 12.71 11.02
CA LEU A 81 -11.82 12.98 10.71
C LEU A 81 -11.01 11.68 10.60
N VAL A 82 -11.20 10.78 11.57
CA VAL A 82 -10.56 9.46 11.60
C VAL A 82 -10.90 8.65 10.34
N VAL A 83 -12.18 8.56 9.96
CA VAL A 83 -12.59 7.85 8.74
C VAL A 83 -11.97 8.47 7.49
N LEU A 84 -11.95 9.80 7.40
CA LEU A 84 -11.37 10.52 6.25
C LEU A 84 -9.86 10.31 6.16
N LEU A 85 -9.16 10.26 7.29
CA LEU A 85 -7.72 10.00 7.35
C LEU A 85 -7.38 8.58 6.85
N GLY A 86 -8.12 7.57 7.31
CA GLY A 86 -7.94 6.20 6.84
C GLY A 86 -8.29 6.05 5.36
N PHE A 87 -9.38 6.67 4.90
CA PHE A 87 -9.74 6.70 3.49
C PHE A 87 -8.66 7.35 2.62
N ALA A 88 -8.12 8.49 3.06
CA ALA A 88 -7.03 9.20 2.39
C ALA A 88 -5.79 8.31 2.24
N ASN A 89 -5.34 7.67 3.33
CA ASN A 89 -4.20 6.77 3.30
C ASN A 89 -4.42 5.57 2.36
N ALA A 90 -5.58 4.92 2.44
CA ALA A 90 -5.95 3.82 1.56
C ALA A 90 -5.98 4.26 0.08
N ALA A 91 -6.51 5.46 -0.21
CA ALA A 91 -6.58 5.98 -1.57
C ALA A 91 -5.18 6.25 -2.14
N VAL A 92 -4.28 6.86 -1.37
CA VAL A 92 -2.89 7.10 -1.77
C VAL A 92 -2.17 5.75 -1.95
N CYS A 93 -2.32 4.81 -1.01
CA CYS A 93 -1.71 3.47 -1.11
C CYS A 93 -2.18 2.68 -2.33
N ARG A 94 -3.48 2.68 -2.64
CA ARG A 94 -4.03 2.03 -3.85
C ARG A 94 -3.47 2.61 -5.14
N ARG A 95 -3.16 3.92 -5.17
CA ARG A 95 -2.62 4.60 -6.35
C ARG A 95 -1.12 4.33 -6.54
N LEU A 96 -0.34 4.24 -5.47
CA LEU A 96 1.12 4.21 -5.53
C LEU A 96 1.76 2.83 -5.27
N TRP A 97 1.12 1.98 -4.45
CA TRP A 97 1.77 0.81 -3.86
C TRP A 97 1.04 -0.50 -4.15
N PHE A 98 -0.12 -0.73 -3.55
CA PHE A 98 -0.85 -2.00 -3.62
C PHE A 98 -2.33 -1.82 -3.28
N PRO A 99 -3.20 -2.77 -3.69
CA PRO A 99 -4.61 -2.73 -3.32
C PRO A 99 -4.81 -2.92 -1.82
N VAL A 100 -5.54 -1.99 -1.21
CA VAL A 100 -5.97 -2.00 0.20
C VAL A 100 -7.45 -2.34 0.28
N LYS A 101 -7.86 -3.16 1.26
CA LYS A 101 -9.27 -3.51 1.50
C LYS A 101 -10.12 -2.25 1.64
N GLY A 102 -11.35 -2.29 1.13
CA GLY A 102 -12.32 -1.20 1.27
C GLY A 102 -13.34 -1.48 2.35
N GLY A 103 -14.07 -0.45 2.74
CA GLY A 103 -15.18 -0.55 3.69
C GLY A 103 -15.07 0.52 4.77
N LEU A 104 -16.21 1.06 5.21
CA LEU A 104 -16.25 2.14 6.19
C LEU A 104 -15.56 1.74 7.51
N TRP A 105 -15.79 0.51 7.96
CA TRP A 105 -15.14 -0.02 9.17
C TRP A 105 -13.62 -0.19 9.03
N VAL A 106 -13.16 -0.61 7.85
CA VAL A 106 -11.72 -0.73 7.55
C VAL A 106 -11.07 0.65 7.56
N TYR A 107 -11.69 1.64 6.92
CA TYR A 107 -11.18 3.02 6.91
C TYR A 107 -11.17 3.64 8.31
N PHE A 108 -12.16 3.31 9.16
CA PHE A 108 -12.15 3.75 10.54
C PHE A 108 -10.96 3.17 11.33
N GLN A 109 -10.75 1.85 11.26
CA GLN A 109 -9.62 1.19 11.92
C GLN A 109 -8.27 1.69 11.41
N GLU A 110 -8.12 1.80 10.08
CA GLU A 110 -6.94 2.35 9.43
C GLU A 110 -6.68 3.79 9.88
N GLY A 111 -7.74 4.60 9.95
CA GLY A 111 -7.68 5.99 10.42
C GLY A 111 -7.24 6.13 11.87
N ILE A 112 -7.68 5.24 12.77
CA ILE A 112 -7.26 5.26 14.18
C ILE A 112 -5.77 4.96 14.27
N ILE A 113 -5.33 3.86 13.65
CA ILE A 113 -3.93 3.43 13.69
C ILE A 113 -3.05 4.50 13.05
N MET A 114 -3.45 5.02 11.89
CA MET A 114 -2.73 6.10 11.20
C MET A 114 -2.68 7.38 12.03
N GLY A 115 -3.78 7.77 12.67
CA GLY A 115 -3.83 8.94 13.53
C GLY A 115 -2.85 8.84 14.70
N ILE A 116 -2.79 7.68 15.37
CA ILE A 116 -1.84 7.43 16.45
C ILE A 116 -0.40 7.47 15.94
N VAL A 117 -0.10 6.79 14.82
CA VAL A 117 1.26 6.74 14.25
C VAL A 117 1.73 8.13 13.82
N ILE A 118 0.89 8.89 13.10
CA ILE A 118 1.21 10.27 12.71
C ILE A 118 1.44 11.13 13.94
N LEU A 119 0.61 11.01 14.98
CA LEU A 119 0.77 11.79 16.20
C LEU A 119 2.13 11.51 16.86
N ILE A 120 2.54 10.24 16.95
CA ILE A 120 3.86 9.86 17.48
C ILE A 120 4.98 10.45 16.62
N VAL A 121 4.90 10.28 15.29
CA VAL A 121 5.90 10.81 14.35
C VAL A 121 5.99 12.34 14.46
N ALA A 122 4.86 13.03 14.54
CA ALA A 122 4.80 14.48 14.66
C ALA A 122 5.43 14.96 15.98
N ILE A 123 5.08 14.33 17.12
CA ILE A 123 5.68 14.67 18.42
C ILE A 123 7.20 14.47 18.40
N LEU A 124 7.69 13.38 17.80
CA LEU A 124 9.13 13.14 17.69
C LEU A 124 9.82 14.19 16.82
N LEU A 125 9.24 14.52 15.67
CA LEU A 125 9.79 15.51 14.74
C LEU A 125 9.81 16.92 15.35
N GLU A 126 8.73 17.33 16.01
CA GLU A 126 8.66 18.62 16.72
C GLU A 126 9.58 18.63 17.94
N GLY A 127 9.69 17.52 18.67
CA GLY A 127 10.62 17.35 19.78
C GLY A 127 12.08 17.60 19.39
N ILE A 128 12.50 17.05 18.23
CA ILE A 128 13.85 17.27 17.69
C ILE A 128 14.04 18.72 17.24
N SER A 129 13.00 19.35 16.70
CA SER A 129 13.04 20.74 16.25
C SER A 129 13.37 21.74 17.36
N PHE A 130 13.00 21.46 18.61
CA PHE A 130 13.37 22.29 19.76
C PHE A 130 14.88 22.35 20.03
N LEU A 131 15.65 21.36 19.57
CA LEU A 131 17.10 21.28 19.75
C LEU A 131 17.88 21.99 18.63
N LEU A 132 17.19 22.42 17.57
CA LEU A 132 17.80 22.98 16.37
C LEU A 132 17.46 24.46 16.23
N SER A 133 18.31 25.22 15.51
CA SER A 133 17.96 26.58 15.07
C SER A 133 16.68 26.54 14.21
N PRO A 134 15.78 27.54 14.28
CA PRO A 134 14.53 27.55 13.51
C PRO A 134 14.72 27.30 12.01
N ILE A 135 15.78 27.87 11.42
CA ILE A 135 16.09 27.67 9.99
C ILE A 135 16.53 26.23 9.73
N VAL A 136 17.40 25.68 10.59
CA VAL A 136 17.90 24.30 10.45
C VAL A 136 16.76 23.30 10.67
N SER A 137 15.90 23.54 11.65
CA SER A 137 14.71 22.73 11.92
C SER A 137 13.78 22.69 10.71
N GLN A 138 13.44 23.85 10.10
CA GLN A 138 12.57 23.88 8.93
C GLN A 138 13.13 23.07 7.76
N VAL A 139 14.43 23.24 7.47
CA VAL A 139 15.09 22.48 6.39
C VAL A 139 15.11 20.99 6.72
N ALA A 140 15.46 20.61 7.95
CA ALA A 140 15.49 19.22 8.39
C ALA A 140 14.10 18.57 8.34
N LEU A 141 13.06 19.24 8.84
CA LEU A 141 11.67 18.77 8.78
C LEU A 141 11.20 18.60 7.34
N PHE A 142 11.54 19.54 6.45
CA PHE A 142 11.17 19.42 5.03
C PHE A 142 11.78 18.18 4.36
N LEU A 143 12.99 17.80 4.75
CA LEU A 143 13.68 16.61 4.22
C LEU A 143 13.19 15.31 4.88
N VAL A 144 12.97 15.31 6.19
CA VAL A 144 12.71 14.08 6.97
C VAL A 144 11.22 13.77 7.06
N ALA A 145 10.35 14.77 7.16
CA ALA A 145 8.94 14.55 7.43
C ALA A 145 8.22 13.82 6.27
N PRO A 146 8.37 14.20 4.99
CA PRO A 146 7.69 13.50 3.89
C PRO A 146 8.01 12.00 3.83
N PRO A 147 9.28 11.52 3.79
CA PRO A 147 9.54 10.09 3.76
C PRO A 147 9.09 9.39 5.04
N SER A 148 9.13 10.05 6.21
CA SER A 148 8.64 9.49 7.47
C SER A 148 7.13 9.23 7.44
N TYR A 149 6.35 10.23 7.00
CA TYR A 149 4.90 10.06 6.82
C TYR A 149 4.57 9.04 5.72
N GLY A 150 5.35 9.02 4.65
CA GLY A 150 5.22 8.02 3.58
C GLY A 150 5.44 6.60 4.08
N ALA A 151 6.50 6.37 4.87
CA ALA A 151 6.80 5.08 5.46
C ALA A 151 5.71 4.65 6.44
N ALA A 152 5.26 5.55 7.31
CA ALA A 152 4.15 5.31 8.23
C ALA A 152 2.87 4.90 7.50
N GLY A 153 2.47 5.64 6.46
CA GLY A 153 1.25 5.37 5.70
C GLY A 153 1.27 4.01 5.00
N VAL A 154 2.39 3.67 4.39
CA VAL A 154 2.59 2.35 3.75
C VAL A 154 2.58 1.23 4.78
N TRP A 155 3.23 1.43 5.92
CA TRP A 155 3.26 0.45 7.01
C TRP A 155 1.85 0.18 7.54
N VAL A 156 1.07 1.23 7.84
CA VAL A 156 -0.31 1.10 8.31
C VAL A 156 -1.20 0.41 7.27
N ALA A 157 -1.11 0.81 6.00
CA ALA A 157 -1.87 0.20 4.92
C ALA A 157 -1.51 -1.29 4.68
N GLY A 158 -0.29 -1.69 5.07
CA GLY A 158 0.19 -3.07 4.99
C GLY A 158 -0.70 -4.06 5.74
N PHE A 159 -1.25 -3.67 6.90
CA PHE A 159 -2.17 -4.50 7.68
C PHE A 159 -3.50 -4.77 6.96
N PHE A 160 -3.89 -3.88 6.05
CA PHE A 160 -5.18 -3.93 5.35
C PHE A 160 -5.04 -4.35 3.88
N ARG A 161 -3.89 -4.91 3.50
CA ARG A 161 -3.61 -5.33 2.14
C ARG A 161 -4.58 -6.42 1.66
N VAL A 162 -5.02 -6.32 0.41
CA VAL A 162 -5.78 -7.41 -0.24
C VAL A 162 -4.76 -8.46 -0.68
N PRO A 163 -4.89 -9.73 -0.22
CA PRO A 163 -4.06 -10.80 -0.75
C PRO A 163 -4.37 -10.94 -2.24
N VAL A 164 -3.36 -10.72 -3.08
CA VAL A 164 -3.47 -11.00 -4.50
C VAL A 164 -3.40 -12.52 -4.62
N SER A 165 -4.54 -13.19 -4.82
CA SER A 165 -4.52 -14.59 -5.22
C SER A 165 -3.64 -14.70 -6.46
N PRO A 166 -2.65 -15.61 -6.49
CA PRO A 166 -1.91 -15.90 -7.70
C PRO A 166 -2.93 -16.22 -8.79
N ARG A 167 -2.94 -15.42 -9.85
CA ARG A 167 -3.76 -15.72 -11.03
C ARG A 167 -3.37 -17.13 -11.45
N PRO A 168 -4.32 -18.07 -11.62
CA PRO A 168 -4.00 -19.35 -12.22
C PRO A 168 -3.50 -19.02 -13.63
N THR A 169 -2.20 -19.18 -13.86
CA THR A 169 -1.63 -19.27 -15.20
C THR A 169 -2.09 -20.61 -15.78
N GLY A 170 -3.36 -20.69 -16.14
CA GLY A 170 -3.90 -21.77 -16.96
C GLY A 170 -3.34 -21.63 -18.38
N PRO A 171 -3.04 -22.75 -19.06
CA PRO A 171 -2.49 -22.72 -20.41
C PRO A 171 -3.62 -22.51 -21.43
N GLY A 172 -3.49 -21.49 -22.28
CA GLY A 172 -4.09 -21.46 -23.62
C GLY A 172 -5.63 -21.41 -23.73
N PRO A 173 -6.16 -21.16 -24.94
CA PRO A 173 -7.56 -20.86 -25.17
C PRO A 173 -8.45 -22.08 -24.97
N ALA A 174 -9.61 -21.85 -24.37
CA ALA A 174 -10.67 -22.84 -24.17
C ALA A 174 -11.09 -23.46 -25.50
N GLY A 175 -10.87 -24.77 -25.64
CA GLY A 175 -11.67 -25.57 -26.57
C GLY A 175 -13.15 -25.55 -26.14
N PRO A 176 -14.12 -25.73 -27.05
CA PRO A 176 -15.52 -25.37 -26.81
C PRO A 176 -16.29 -26.34 -25.91
N TRP A 177 -15.64 -27.33 -25.29
CA TRP A 177 -16.35 -28.40 -24.60
C TRP A 177 -15.56 -28.86 -23.38
N SER A 178 -16.03 -28.52 -22.18
CA SER A 178 -15.88 -29.42 -21.04
C SER A 178 -16.97 -29.17 -20.00
N PRO A 179 -17.49 -30.24 -19.36
CA PRO A 179 -18.74 -30.22 -18.62
C PRO A 179 -18.55 -29.68 -17.21
N LEU A 180 -19.63 -29.07 -16.69
CA LEU A 180 -19.80 -28.70 -15.29
C LEU A 180 -19.29 -29.79 -14.34
N ARG A 181 -18.26 -29.47 -13.54
CA ARG A 181 -17.85 -30.31 -12.41
C ARG A 181 -18.40 -29.73 -11.12
N PRO A 182 -18.95 -30.56 -10.21
CA PRO A 182 -19.69 -30.06 -9.05
C PRO A 182 -18.76 -29.52 -7.97
N ALA A 183 -19.27 -28.55 -7.22
CA ALA A 183 -18.69 -28.11 -5.97
C ALA A 183 -18.76 -29.24 -4.93
N SER A 184 -17.62 -29.71 -4.45
CA SER A 184 -17.57 -30.45 -3.20
C SER A 184 -16.23 -30.32 -2.47
N LEU A 185 -16.37 -30.19 -1.16
CA LEU A 185 -15.45 -30.55 -0.08
C LEU A 185 -14.30 -29.61 0.29
N ALA A 186 -14.58 -28.91 1.39
CA ALA A 186 -13.63 -28.61 2.45
C ALA A 186 -12.78 -29.84 2.81
N GLY A 187 -11.46 -29.65 2.96
CA GLY A 187 -10.53 -30.69 3.40
C GLY A 187 -9.14 -30.13 3.72
N SER A 188 -8.84 -30.11 5.02
CA SER A 188 -7.53 -30.05 5.69
C SER A 188 -6.52 -28.94 5.31
N GLN A 189 -6.36 -27.99 6.24
CA GLN A 189 -5.06 -27.48 6.63
C GLN A 189 -4.17 -28.66 7.06
N ALA A 190 -3.23 -29.06 6.20
CA ALA A 190 -2.06 -29.84 6.58
C ALA A 190 -0.83 -28.98 6.25
N GLY A 191 0.07 -28.84 7.22
CA GLY A 191 1.14 -27.85 7.24
C GLY A 191 1.94 -27.78 5.94
N LEU A 192 2.03 -26.57 5.38
CA LEU A 192 3.01 -26.20 4.36
C LEU A 192 4.41 -26.29 4.97
N LEU A 193 4.99 -27.49 4.97
CA LEU A 193 6.42 -27.71 5.15
C LEU A 193 7.13 -27.01 3.99
N GLN A 194 7.64 -25.83 4.30
CA GLN A 194 8.42 -24.98 3.40
C GLN A 194 9.70 -25.72 3.03
N ARG A 195 9.70 -26.42 1.90
CA ARG A 195 10.89 -27.13 1.39
C ARG A 195 11.66 -26.18 0.48
N HIS A 196 12.85 -25.80 0.91
CA HIS A 196 13.84 -25.16 0.03
C HIS A 196 14.29 -26.14 -1.04
N VAL A 197 14.28 -25.70 -2.29
CA VAL A 197 14.75 -26.50 -3.44
C VAL A 197 15.73 -25.67 -4.25
N VAL A 198 16.90 -26.24 -4.56
CA VAL A 198 17.95 -25.57 -5.34
C VAL A 198 18.05 -26.26 -6.70
N CYS A 199 18.05 -25.47 -7.78
CA CYS A 199 18.29 -26.01 -9.12
C CYS A 199 19.77 -26.45 -9.25
N PRO A 200 20.05 -27.70 -9.62
CA PRO A 200 21.43 -28.21 -9.69
C PRO A 200 22.25 -27.56 -10.82
N THR A 201 21.59 -27.06 -11.86
CA THR A 201 22.25 -26.53 -13.05
C THR A 201 22.61 -25.05 -12.89
N CYS A 202 21.71 -24.24 -12.33
CA CYS A 202 21.89 -22.79 -12.21
C CYS A 202 22.12 -22.29 -10.78
N GLY A 203 22.06 -23.18 -9.78
CA GLY A 203 22.29 -22.85 -8.37
C GLY A 203 21.26 -21.91 -7.74
N THR A 204 20.15 -21.62 -8.43
CA THR A 204 19.11 -20.72 -7.91
C THR A 204 18.25 -21.47 -6.89
N ALA A 205 18.15 -20.93 -5.68
CA ALA A 205 17.28 -21.43 -4.61
C ALA A 205 15.85 -20.89 -4.76
N TYR A 206 14.87 -21.75 -4.52
CA TYR A 206 13.44 -21.43 -4.54
C TYR A 206 12.80 -21.81 -3.20
N ASP A 207 12.14 -20.84 -2.57
CA ASP A 207 11.64 -20.96 -1.19
C ASP A 207 10.14 -21.32 -1.12
N PHE A 208 9.49 -21.43 -2.29
CA PHE A 208 8.05 -21.69 -2.42
C PHE A 208 7.79 -22.59 -3.63
N VAL A 209 8.11 -23.88 -3.50
CA VAL A 209 7.68 -24.87 -4.49
C VAL A 209 6.27 -25.32 -4.11
N SER A 210 5.26 -24.72 -4.77
CA SER A 210 3.95 -25.38 -4.91
C SER A 210 4.20 -26.79 -5.47
N GLU A 211 3.48 -27.81 -4.99
CA GLU A 211 3.63 -29.22 -5.40
C GLU A 211 3.64 -29.46 -6.92
N ASN A 212 3.21 -28.47 -7.70
CA ASN A 212 3.12 -28.53 -9.15
C ASN A 212 4.36 -28.03 -9.91
N ILE A 213 5.38 -27.47 -9.24
CA ILE A 213 6.59 -26.96 -9.91
C ILE A 213 7.69 -28.02 -9.82
N THR A 214 7.76 -28.88 -10.83
CA THR A 214 8.77 -29.94 -10.93
C THR A 214 9.98 -29.55 -11.77
N LYS A 215 9.98 -28.38 -12.43
CA LYS A 215 11.02 -27.92 -13.36
C LYS A 215 11.49 -26.50 -13.07
N CYS A 216 12.77 -26.23 -13.28
CA CYS A 216 13.36 -24.91 -13.16
C CYS A 216 12.84 -23.98 -14.27
N PRO A 217 12.41 -22.74 -13.95
CA PRO A 217 11.88 -21.80 -14.95
C PRO A 217 12.91 -21.31 -15.96
N LYS A 218 14.22 -21.37 -15.64
CA LYS A 218 15.27 -20.84 -16.51
C LYS A 218 15.69 -21.83 -17.59
N ASP A 219 15.81 -23.10 -17.25
CA ASP A 219 16.41 -24.11 -18.12
C ASP A 219 15.54 -25.36 -18.30
N GLY A 220 14.40 -25.44 -17.62
CA GLY A 220 13.48 -26.58 -17.69
C GLY A 220 13.97 -27.84 -16.98
N THR A 221 15.10 -27.79 -16.28
CA THR A 221 15.67 -28.97 -15.61
C THR A 221 14.83 -29.38 -14.40
N PRO A 222 14.68 -30.70 -14.14
CA PRO A 222 13.89 -31.18 -13.01
C PRO A 222 14.51 -30.75 -11.68
N LEU A 223 13.71 -30.15 -10.80
CA LEU A 223 14.15 -29.74 -9.47
C LEU A 223 14.21 -30.97 -8.55
N ARG A 224 15.36 -31.22 -7.90
CA ARG A 224 15.54 -32.31 -6.92
C ARG A 224 15.36 -31.77 -5.50
N SER A 225 14.58 -32.47 -4.67
CA SER A 225 14.48 -32.14 -3.25
C SER A 225 15.84 -32.32 -2.56
N ALA A 226 16.27 -31.31 -1.80
CA ALA A 226 17.56 -31.32 -1.10
C ALA A 226 17.74 -32.53 -0.15
N THR A 227 16.64 -33.15 0.29
CA THR A 227 16.65 -34.33 1.17
C THR A 227 17.12 -35.64 0.52
N GLN A 228 17.40 -35.66 -0.79
CA GLN A 228 17.94 -36.84 -1.50
C GLN A 228 19.43 -36.72 -1.87
N ALA A 229 20.12 -35.66 -1.45
CA ALA A 229 21.57 -35.54 -1.60
C ALA A 229 22.26 -36.03 -0.31
N GLY A 230 22.26 -37.35 -0.12
CA GLY A 230 23.08 -38.08 0.84
C GLY A 230 23.75 -39.22 0.11
#